data_AF-A0A7C1XUP5-F1
#
_entry.id   AF-A0A7C1XUP5-F1
#
_cell.length_a   1.000
_cell.length_b   1.000
_cell.length_c   1.000
_cell.angle_alpha   90.00
_cell.angle_beta   90.00
_cell.angle_gamma   90.00
#
_symmetry.space_group_name_H-M   'P 1'
#
loop_
_entity.id
_entity.type
_entity.pdbx_description
1 polymer ?
#
loop_
_entity_poly.entity_id
_entity_poly.type
_entity_poly.pdbx_seq_one_letter_code
_entity_poly.pdbx_strand_id
1 'polypeptide(L)'
;KCDSCHTRHKFDAKEALDPKSCGTCHMGPDHAQLEYYKSSKHGVIFNIEGKGVEEGGRTPTCVTCHMKGGNHDVSQGLTLGGASQGKFIGNKDSGAKYSKSPNGILMNEITAETYKRERAKMVAICMDCHSKRFAEHKLAVADGIKIASDAVAGEAIKVIKELYNDGLLNPMPEDRPENPFVGKKLMLTGHQLYEQTSGIEALFFELYKFDLVHAWKGAYHFSPDWTHWYGNAPMKLKLSRIKNEANQLRRLDKLEKELDIEAEKVDFGE
;
A
#
# COMPACT_ATOMS: atom_id res chain seq x y z
N LYS A 1 14.10 7.74 19.60
CA LYS A 1 13.21 8.86 19.97
C LYS A 1 11.99 8.27 20.69
N CYS A 2 11.64 8.74 21.88
CA CYS A 2 10.57 8.16 22.71
C CYS A 2 9.36 9.08 22.90
N ASP A 3 9.39 10.31 22.40
CA ASP A 3 8.33 11.32 22.48
C ASP A 3 7.45 11.34 21.22
N SER A 4 7.37 10.21 20.51
CA SER A 4 6.61 10.09 19.25
C SER A 4 5.10 9.88 19.47
N CYS A 5 4.70 9.22 20.56
CA CYS A 5 3.28 8.89 20.85
C CYS A 5 2.77 9.60 22.11
N HIS A 6 3.57 9.62 23.18
CA HIS A 6 3.34 10.40 24.39
C HIS A 6 4.33 11.59 24.39
N THR A 7 3.88 12.73 23.88
CA THR A 7 4.79 13.81 23.48
C THR A 7 5.47 14.48 24.66
N ARG A 8 6.67 15.00 24.37
CA ARG A 8 7.36 15.88 25.29
C ARG A 8 6.55 17.19 25.45
N HIS A 9 6.52 17.81 26.62
CA HIS A 9 7.21 17.43 27.86
C HIS A 9 6.29 16.73 28.87
N LYS A 10 5.09 16.31 28.46
CA LYS A 10 4.10 15.73 29.36
C LYS A 10 4.31 14.23 29.58
N PHE A 11 4.71 13.51 28.53
CA PHE A 11 4.90 12.05 28.52
C PHE A 11 3.68 11.30 29.10
N ASP A 12 2.48 11.74 28.75
CA ASP A 12 1.22 11.19 29.27
C ASP A 12 0.85 9.90 28.53
N ALA A 13 0.71 8.80 29.27
CA ALA A 13 0.28 7.53 28.69
C ALA A 13 -1.11 7.65 28.04
N LYS A 14 -2.03 8.44 28.60
CA LYS A 14 -3.37 8.63 28.02
C LYS A 14 -3.32 9.29 26.65
N GLU A 15 -2.35 10.18 26.43
CA GLU A 15 -2.13 10.80 25.13
C GLU A 15 -1.75 9.75 24.08
N ALA A 16 -0.86 8.81 24.43
CA ALA A 16 -0.46 7.72 23.54
C ALA A 16 -1.58 6.72 23.24
N LEU A 17 -2.58 6.59 24.12
CA LEU A 17 -3.73 5.70 23.92
C LEU A 17 -4.74 6.27 22.90
N ASP A 18 -4.82 7.58 22.71
CA ASP A 18 -5.70 8.18 21.70
C ASP A 18 -5.16 7.85 20.29
N PRO A 19 -5.98 7.27 19.38
CA PRO A 19 -5.62 7.03 17.98
C PRO A 19 -5.00 8.22 17.24
N LYS A 20 -5.32 9.45 17.66
CA LYS A 20 -4.73 10.68 17.10
C LYS A 20 -3.22 10.76 17.29
N SER A 21 -2.65 10.13 18.32
CA SER A 21 -1.19 10.06 18.52
C SER A 21 -0.45 9.42 17.35
N CYS A 22 -1.10 8.47 16.65
CA CYS A 22 -0.57 7.82 15.46
C CYS A 22 -0.75 8.69 14.20
N GLY A 23 -1.73 9.60 14.23
CA GLY A 23 -2.23 10.34 13.08
C GLY A 23 -1.20 11.20 12.39
N THR A 24 -0.25 11.77 13.12
CA THR A 24 0.81 12.63 12.56
C THR A 24 1.63 11.92 11.47
N CYS A 25 1.74 10.60 11.52
CA CYS A 25 2.55 9.81 10.57
C CYS A 25 1.73 8.77 9.81
N HIS A 26 0.66 8.24 10.40
CA HIS A 26 -0.17 7.19 9.82
C HIS A 26 -1.45 7.75 9.18
N MET A 27 -1.25 8.67 8.23
CA MET A 27 -2.31 9.34 7.47
C MET A 27 -1.86 9.61 6.04
N GLY A 28 -2.77 10.08 5.19
CA GLY A 28 -2.43 10.58 3.87
C GLY A 28 -2.43 9.52 2.75
N PRO A 29 -2.04 9.91 1.53
CA PRO A 29 -2.41 9.19 0.31
C PRO A 29 -1.75 7.81 0.16
N ASP A 30 -0.56 7.60 0.72
CA ASP A 30 0.17 6.33 0.59
C ASP A 30 0.04 5.42 1.83
N HIS A 31 -0.61 5.91 2.89
CA HIS A 31 -0.85 5.16 4.11
C HIS A 31 -1.87 5.85 5.04
N ALA A 32 -3.14 5.88 4.62
CA ALA A 32 -4.24 6.51 5.36
C ALA A 32 -4.80 5.67 6.54
N GLN A 33 -3.94 5.07 7.40
CA GLN A 33 -4.42 4.15 8.44
C GLN A 33 -5.39 4.81 9.44
N LEU A 34 -5.13 6.06 9.83
CA LEU A 34 -6.04 6.79 10.72
C LEU A 34 -7.42 6.98 10.08
N GLU A 35 -7.48 7.27 8.79
CA GLU A 35 -8.72 7.46 8.04
C GLU A 35 -9.47 6.14 7.87
N TYR A 36 -8.77 5.03 7.61
CA TYR A 36 -9.39 3.71 7.59
C TYR A 36 -9.98 3.36 8.96
N TYR A 37 -9.22 3.58 10.03
CA TYR A 37 -9.71 3.34 11.39
C TYR A 37 -10.94 4.20 11.69
N LYS A 38 -10.89 5.51 11.46
CA LYS A 38 -11.98 6.47 11.72
C LYS A 38 -13.27 6.11 10.98
N SER A 39 -13.16 5.58 9.76
CA SER A 39 -14.31 5.18 8.93
C SER A 39 -14.79 3.74 9.19
N SER A 40 -14.01 2.94 9.92
CA SER A 40 -14.43 1.61 10.37
C SER A 40 -15.44 1.70 11.52
N LYS A 41 -16.12 0.59 11.82
CA LYS A 41 -16.98 0.53 13.01
C LYS A 41 -16.21 0.71 14.32
N HIS A 42 -14.94 0.30 14.39
CA HIS A 42 -14.12 0.52 15.58
C HIS A 42 -13.89 2.02 15.83
N GLY A 43 -13.47 2.77 14.81
CA GLY A 43 -13.26 4.20 14.93
C GLY A 43 -14.55 5.00 15.10
N VAL A 44 -15.65 4.60 14.46
CA VAL A 44 -16.97 5.23 14.66
C VAL A 44 -17.43 5.08 16.12
N ILE A 45 -17.31 3.89 16.71
CA ILE A 45 -17.67 3.68 18.13
C ILE A 45 -16.75 4.52 19.02
N PHE A 46 -15.45 4.57 18.73
CA PHE A 46 -14.51 5.37 19.52
C PHE A 46 -14.86 6.86 19.45
N ASN A 47 -15.26 7.37 18.28
CA ASN A 47 -15.64 8.77 18.13
C ASN A 47 -16.95 9.12 18.85
N ILE A 48 -17.87 8.17 18.97
CA ILE A 48 -19.13 8.35 19.70
C ILE A 48 -18.90 8.29 21.21
N GLU A 49 -18.12 7.32 21.68
CA GLU A 49 -17.97 7.01 23.11
C GLU A 49 -16.76 7.68 23.76
N GLY A 50 -15.78 8.11 22.97
CA GLY A 50 -14.57 8.79 23.43
C GLY A 50 -13.60 7.91 24.22
N LYS A 51 -13.76 6.58 24.19
CA LYS A 51 -13.04 5.67 25.09
C LYS A 51 -12.67 4.34 24.41
N GLY A 52 -11.38 4.00 24.45
CA GLY A 52 -10.84 2.72 23.98
C GLY A 52 -10.88 1.61 25.04
N VAL A 53 -10.54 0.37 24.65
CA VAL A 53 -10.48 -0.79 25.57
C VAL A 53 -9.57 -0.54 26.77
N GLU A 54 -8.42 0.10 26.58
CA GLU A 54 -7.44 0.38 27.64
C GLU A 54 -8.00 1.31 28.73
N GLU A 55 -9.00 2.11 28.38
CA GLU A 55 -9.68 2.99 29.31
C GLU A 55 -11.02 2.40 29.78
N GLY A 56 -11.38 1.17 29.37
CA GLY A 56 -12.64 0.50 29.73
C GLY A 56 -13.80 0.79 28.79
N GLY A 57 -13.53 1.26 27.57
CA GLY A 57 -14.48 1.29 26.46
C GLY A 57 -14.60 -0.08 25.77
N ARG A 58 -15.50 -0.20 24.79
CA ARG A 58 -15.77 -1.48 24.11
C ARG A 58 -15.17 -1.61 22.71
N THR A 59 -14.39 -0.61 22.28
CA THR A 59 -13.83 -0.54 20.92
C THR A 59 -12.30 -0.48 20.96
N PRO A 60 -11.60 -1.20 20.07
CA PRO A 60 -10.15 -1.14 20.04
C PRO A 60 -9.66 0.21 19.50
N THR A 61 -8.47 0.61 19.92
CA THR A 61 -7.69 1.71 19.36
C THR A 61 -6.52 1.15 18.54
N CYS A 62 -5.69 2.04 17.99
CA CYS A 62 -4.42 1.65 17.36
C CYS A 62 -3.55 0.84 18.34
N VAL A 63 -3.44 1.29 19.60
CA VAL A 63 -2.63 0.65 20.64
C VAL A 63 -3.19 -0.72 21.02
N THR A 64 -4.52 -0.88 21.08
CA THR A 64 -5.15 -2.19 21.38
C THR A 64 -4.69 -3.28 20.43
N CYS A 65 -4.62 -2.96 19.14
CA CYS A 65 -4.30 -3.92 18.09
C CYS A 65 -2.80 -4.04 17.82
N HIS A 66 -2.06 -2.93 17.85
CA HIS A 66 -0.66 -2.91 17.44
C HIS A 66 0.31 -3.01 18.61
N MET A 67 -0.10 -2.70 19.84
CA MET A 67 0.77 -2.70 21.01
C MET A 67 0.09 -3.43 22.17
N LYS A 68 -0.45 -4.62 21.89
CA LYS A 68 -1.23 -5.39 22.86
C LYS A 68 -0.46 -5.55 24.18
N GLY A 69 -1.10 -5.15 25.28
CA GLY A 69 -0.48 -5.19 26.61
C GLY A 69 0.66 -4.18 26.83
N GLY A 70 0.75 -3.15 25.98
CA GLY A 70 1.79 -2.11 26.08
C GLY A 70 3.19 -2.57 25.69
N ASN A 71 3.31 -3.59 24.84
CA ASN A 71 4.59 -4.21 24.51
C ASN A 71 5.56 -3.38 23.65
N HIS A 72 5.11 -2.24 23.13
CA HIS A 72 5.87 -1.36 22.22
C HIS A 72 6.35 -2.00 20.90
N ASP A 73 5.88 -3.19 20.56
CA ASP A 73 6.12 -3.83 19.27
C ASP A 73 4.92 -3.64 18.34
N VAL A 74 4.91 -2.52 17.62
CA VAL A 74 3.86 -2.13 16.65
C VAL A 74 3.69 -3.12 15.48
N SER A 75 4.63 -4.05 15.31
CA SER A 75 4.64 -5.02 14.22
C SER A 75 4.00 -6.36 14.58
N GLN A 76 3.69 -6.58 15.86
CA GLN A 76 3.18 -7.85 16.35
C GLN A 76 1.89 -8.25 15.62
N GLY A 77 1.85 -9.48 15.12
CA GLY A 77 0.67 -10.05 14.48
C GLY A 77 0.39 -9.53 13.06
N LEU A 78 1.20 -8.60 12.55
CA LEU A 78 1.05 -8.09 11.19
C LEU A 78 1.61 -9.09 10.18
N THR A 79 0.74 -9.53 9.27
CA THR A 79 1.06 -10.49 8.21
C THR A 79 1.42 -9.75 6.91
N LEU A 80 0.56 -9.83 5.89
CA LEU A 80 0.81 -9.23 4.57
C LEU A 80 0.78 -7.70 4.58
N GLY A 81 0.23 -7.11 5.64
CA GLY A 81 0.15 -5.66 5.81
C GLY A 81 1.23 -5.00 6.67
N GLY A 82 2.18 -5.77 7.19
CA GLY A 82 3.14 -5.29 8.19
C GLY A 82 4.29 -4.42 7.67
N ALA A 83 4.22 -3.95 6.43
CA ALA A 83 5.24 -3.09 5.80
C ALA A 83 4.58 -2.08 4.86
N SER A 84 5.27 -0.98 4.53
CA SER A 84 4.72 0.09 3.69
C SER A 84 4.25 -0.42 2.32
N GLN A 85 5.06 -1.26 1.67
CA GLN A 85 4.75 -1.88 0.37
C GLN A 85 4.03 -3.24 0.50
N GLY A 86 3.65 -3.63 1.73
CA GLY A 86 3.09 -4.94 2.04
C GLY A 86 4.13 -6.07 2.08
N LYS A 87 3.64 -7.29 2.27
CA LYS A 87 4.42 -8.53 2.23
C LYS A 87 3.71 -9.59 1.38
N PHE A 88 4.46 -10.55 0.85
CA PHE A 88 3.93 -11.75 0.20
C PHE A 88 4.45 -13.01 0.89
N ILE A 89 3.71 -14.11 0.75
CA ILE A 89 4.14 -15.42 1.24
C ILE A 89 5.08 -16.03 0.19
N GLY A 90 6.30 -16.33 0.61
CA GLY A 90 7.33 -16.98 -0.20
C GLY A 90 8.08 -18.02 0.60
N ASN A 91 9.36 -18.21 0.27
CA ASN A 91 10.18 -19.32 0.79
C ASN A 91 11.14 -18.89 1.89
N LYS A 92 11.25 -17.58 2.17
CA LYS A 92 12.16 -17.04 3.18
C LYS A 92 11.56 -15.80 3.82
N ASP A 93 12.08 -15.45 5.00
CA ASP A 93 11.81 -14.17 5.63
C ASP A 93 12.89 -13.17 5.19
N SER A 94 12.52 -12.17 4.38
CA SER A 94 13.48 -11.21 3.82
C SER A 94 13.92 -10.12 4.81
N GLY A 95 13.31 -10.08 5.99
CA GLY A 95 13.50 -8.99 6.97
C GLY A 95 13.13 -7.65 6.35
N ALA A 96 14.01 -6.65 6.50
CA ALA A 96 13.82 -5.32 5.93
C ALA A 96 14.09 -5.24 4.41
N LYS A 97 14.70 -6.28 3.81
CA LYS A 97 15.05 -6.26 2.38
C LYS A 97 13.81 -6.54 1.53
N TYR A 98 13.73 -5.88 0.37
CA TYR A 98 12.69 -6.19 -0.62
C TYR A 98 13.06 -7.43 -1.45
N SER A 99 12.09 -8.31 -1.65
CA SER A 99 12.09 -9.37 -2.65
C SER A 99 11.11 -8.99 -3.77
N LYS A 100 11.32 -9.53 -4.96
CA LYS A 100 10.35 -9.40 -6.05
C LYS A 100 9.24 -10.44 -5.88
N SER A 101 8.03 -9.98 -5.63
CA SER A 101 6.84 -10.84 -5.58
C SER A 101 6.55 -11.48 -6.95
N PRO A 102 5.70 -12.54 -7.00
CA PRO A 102 5.26 -13.15 -8.27
C PRO A 102 4.63 -12.15 -9.26
N ASN A 103 3.98 -11.10 -8.75
CA ASN A 103 3.39 -10.02 -9.54
C ASN A 103 4.40 -8.94 -9.96
N GLY A 104 5.69 -9.12 -9.66
CA GLY A 104 6.74 -8.20 -10.06
C GLY A 104 6.89 -6.95 -9.19
N ILE A 105 6.14 -6.86 -8.08
CA ILE A 105 6.20 -5.77 -7.11
C ILE A 105 7.33 -6.04 -6.11
N LEU A 106 8.13 -5.01 -5.78
CA LEU A 106 9.14 -5.08 -4.72
C LEU A 106 8.49 -4.90 -3.34
N MET A 107 8.51 -5.95 -2.52
CA MET A 107 7.94 -5.93 -1.18
C MET A 107 8.63 -6.96 -0.26
N ASN A 108 8.32 -6.98 1.04
CA ASN A 108 8.95 -7.96 1.94
C ASN A 108 8.39 -9.37 1.71
N GLU A 109 9.23 -10.39 1.87
CA GLU A 109 8.85 -11.80 1.79
C GLU A 109 8.76 -12.39 3.18
N ILE A 110 7.73 -13.20 3.44
CA ILE A 110 7.59 -13.97 4.67
C ILE A 110 7.32 -15.44 4.36
N THR A 111 7.76 -16.31 5.25
CA THR A 111 7.44 -17.75 5.16
C THR A 111 5.97 -18.02 5.54
N ALA A 112 5.45 -19.19 5.13
CA ALA A 112 4.13 -19.65 5.55
C ALA A 112 4.06 -19.84 7.08
N GLU A 113 5.16 -20.26 7.70
CA GLU A 113 5.34 -20.41 9.14
C GLU A 113 5.25 -19.05 9.85
N THR A 114 5.98 -18.05 9.36
CA THR A 114 5.90 -16.68 9.88
C THR A 114 4.49 -16.11 9.71
N TYR A 115 3.86 -16.31 8.56
CA TYR A 115 2.48 -15.90 8.33
C TYR A 115 1.50 -16.52 9.34
N LYS A 116 1.57 -17.85 9.55
CA LYS A 116 0.71 -18.56 10.51
C LYS A 116 0.94 -18.08 11.95
N ARG A 117 2.21 -17.90 12.35
CA ARG A 117 2.58 -17.43 13.69
C ARG A 117 2.04 -16.03 13.97
N GLU A 118 2.25 -15.08 13.07
CA GLU A 118 1.77 -13.71 13.26
C GLU A 118 0.23 -13.64 13.15
N ARG A 119 -0.39 -14.40 12.23
CA ARG A 119 -1.86 -14.50 12.17
C ARG A 119 -2.46 -14.97 13.49
N ALA A 120 -1.86 -15.97 14.14
CA ALA A 120 -2.34 -16.46 15.43
C ALA A 120 -2.33 -15.37 16.51
N LYS A 121 -1.29 -14.53 16.54
CA LYS A 121 -1.22 -13.38 17.46
C LYS A 121 -2.33 -12.35 17.19
N MET A 122 -2.56 -12.00 15.92
CA MET A 122 -3.63 -11.06 15.55
C MET A 122 -5.02 -11.60 15.89
N VAL A 123 -5.28 -12.88 15.59
CA VAL A 123 -6.55 -13.53 15.94
C VAL A 123 -6.77 -13.54 17.45
N ALA A 124 -5.72 -13.77 18.25
CA ALA A 124 -5.83 -13.73 19.71
C ALA A 124 -6.27 -12.34 20.21
N ILE A 125 -5.82 -11.25 19.59
CA ILE A 125 -6.29 -9.89 19.93
C ILE A 125 -7.77 -9.73 19.56
N CYS A 126 -8.18 -10.16 18.37
CA CYS A 126 -9.59 -10.08 17.96
C CYS A 126 -10.52 -10.88 18.89
N MET A 127 -10.02 -11.96 19.49
CA MET A 127 -10.78 -12.84 20.37
C MET A 127 -11.15 -12.20 21.71
N ASP A 128 -10.58 -11.04 22.06
CA ASP A 128 -11.01 -10.28 23.23
C ASP A 128 -12.47 -9.78 23.11
N CYS A 129 -12.99 -9.65 21.88
CA CYS A 129 -14.33 -9.12 21.60
C CYS A 129 -15.14 -9.92 20.58
N HIS A 130 -14.50 -10.80 19.79
CA HIS A 130 -15.14 -11.54 18.72
C HIS A 130 -14.90 -13.05 18.82
N SER A 131 -15.76 -13.84 18.18
CA SER A 131 -15.47 -15.26 17.99
C SER A 131 -14.26 -15.46 17.08
N LYS A 132 -13.47 -16.51 17.35
CA LYS A 132 -12.32 -16.90 16.52
C LYS A 132 -12.69 -17.03 15.04
N ARG A 133 -13.80 -17.71 14.74
CA ARG A 133 -14.30 -17.89 13.35
C ARG A 133 -14.55 -16.56 12.64
N PHE A 134 -15.15 -15.60 13.32
CA PHE A 134 -15.41 -14.28 12.75
C PHE A 134 -14.10 -13.56 12.43
N ALA A 135 -13.16 -13.54 13.39
CA ALA A 135 -11.86 -12.90 13.23
C ALA A 135 -11.05 -13.50 12.07
N GLU A 136 -10.95 -14.84 12.04
CA GLU A 136 -10.24 -15.56 10.97
C GLU A 136 -10.87 -15.28 9.59
N HIS A 137 -12.20 -15.31 9.49
CA HIS A 137 -12.90 -15.03 8.25
C HIS A 137 -12.65 -13.59 7.77
N LYS A 138 -12.76 -12.59 8.65
CA LYS A 138 -12.54 -11.18 8.26
C LYS A 138 -11.11 -10.92 7.81
N LEU A 139 -10.12 -11.50 8.48
CA LEU A 139 -8.73 -11.38 8.05
C LEU A 139 -8.46 -12.13 6.75
N ALA A 140 -9.05 -13.31 6.54
CA ALA A 140 -8.94 -14.04 5.27
C ALA A 140 -9.52 -13.27 4.08
N VAL A 141 -10.63 -12.53 4.29
CA VAL A 141 -11.18 -11.63 3.27
C VAL A 141 -10.19 -10.51 2.93
N ALA A 142 -9.54 -9.90 3.93
CA ALA A 142 -8.53 -8.88 3.69
C ALA A 142 -7.29 -9.43 2.94
N ASP A 143 -6.87 -10.66 3.24
CA ASP A 143 -5.81 -11.34 2.49
C ASP A 143 -6.20 -11.55 1.03
N GLY A 144 -7.43 -11.99 0.78
CA GLY A 144 -7.96 -12.15 -0.58
C GLY A 144 -7.96 -10.83 -1.36
N ILE A 145 -8.34 -9.72 -0.71
CA ILE A 145 -8.30 -8.38 -1.31
C ILE A 145 -6.86 -7.97 -1.62
N LYS A 146 -5.90 -8.20 -0.71
CA LYS A 146 -4.47 -7.93 -0.94
C LYS A 146 -3.97 -8.67 -2.18
N ILE A 147 -4.20 -9.98 -2.24
CA ILE A 147 -3.74 -10.84 -3.35
C ILE A 147 -4.35 -10.39 -4.67
N ALA A 148 -5.66 -10.13 -4.69
CA ALA A 148 -6.35 -9.66 -5.90
C ALA A 148 -5.85 -8.27 -6.34
N SER A 149 -5.56 -7.38 -5.40
CA SER A 149 -5.07 -6.03 -5.72
C SER A 149 -3.63 -6.05 -6.23
N ASP A 150 -2.77 -6.90 -5.65
CA ASP A 150 -1.42 -7.10 -6.16
C ASP A 150 -1.41 -7.65 -7.59
N ALA A 151 -2.38 -8.50 -7.95
CA ALA A 151 -2.51 -9.02 -9.31
C ALA A 151 -2.83 -7.89 -10.32
N VAL A 152 -3.69 -6.94 -9.95
CA VAL A 152 -4.00 -5.75 -10.78
C VAL A 152 -2.76 -4.89 -11.00
N ALA A 153 -1.98 -4.64 -9.93
CA ALA A 153 -0.72 -3.91 -10.06
C ALA A 153 0.31 -4.70 -10.91
N GLY A 154 0.37 -6.03 -10.77
CA GLY A 154 1.23 -6.87 -11.60
C GLY A 154 0.90 -6.82 -13.09
N GLU A 155 -0.39 -6.74 -13.42
CA GLU A 155 -0.84 -6.58 -14.81
C GLU A 155 -0.39 -5.23 -15.38
N ALA A 156 -0.52 -4.14 -14.61
CA ALA A 156 -0.01 -2.83 -15.03
C ALA A 156 1.51 -2.83 -15.23
N ILE A 157 2.27 -3.46 -14.32
CA ILE A 157 3.73 -3.62 -14.44
C ILE A 157 4.10 -4.34 -15.74
N LYS A 158 3.36 -5.39 -16.10
CA LYS A 158 3.59 -6.15 -17.33
C LYS A 158 3.42 -5.26 -18.57
N VAL A 159 2.31 -4.53 -18.66
CA VAL A 159 2.01 -3.63 -19.79
C VAL A 159 3.13 -2.59 -19.97
N ILE A 160 3.58 -1.95 -18.88
CA ILE A 160 4.60 -0.90 -18.96
C ILE A 160 5.97 -1.48 -19.34
N LYS A 161 6.31 -2.66 -18.83
CA LYS A 161 7.56 -3.34 -19.21
C LYS A 161 7.60 -3.74 -20.67
N GLU A 162 6.47 -4.16 -21.23
CA GLU A 162 6.37 -4.45 -22.67
C GLU A 162 6.63 -3.19 -23.49
N LEU A 163 6.01 -2.05 -23.16
CA LEU A 163 6.32 -0.78 -23.84
C LEU A 163 7.78 -0.36 -23.69
N TYR A 164 8.37 -0.51 -22.50
CA TYR A 164 9.78 -0.21 -22.28
C TYR A 164 10.70 -1.06 -23.14
N ASN A 165 10.43 -2.37 -23.22
CA ASN A 165 11.20 -3.29 -24.06
C ASN A 165 11.06 -2.95 -25.55
N ASP A 166 9.89 -2.44 -25.95
CA ASP A 166 9.61 -2.03 -27.32
C ASP A 166 10.14 -0.61 -27.64
N GLY A 167 10.70 0.11 -26.65
CA GLY A 167 11.20 1.48 -26.83
C GLY A 167 10.11 2.55 -26.96
N LEU A 168 8.91 2.28 -26.45
CA LEU A 168 7.69 3.07 -26.70
C LEU A 168 7.25 3.97 -25.54
N LEU A 169 8.02 4.06 -24.45
CA LEU A 169 7.69 5.03 -23.40
C LEU A 169 8.05 6.43 -23.88
N ASN A 170 7.20 7.42 -23.59
CA ASN A 170 7.48 8.82 -23.88
C ASN A 170 7.42 9.67 -22.60
N PRO A 171 8.56 10.18 -22.09
CA PRO A 171 9.91 9.88 -22.56
C PRO A 171 10.38 8.48 -22.09
N MET A 172 11.39 7.96 -22.78
CA MET A 172 12.15 6.80 -22.30
C MET A 172 13.04 7.19 -21.10
N PRO A 173 13.41 6.24 -20.21
CA PRO A 173 14.33 6.50 -19.10
C PRO A 173 15.65 7.17 -19.49
N GLU A 174 16.16 6.88 -20.69
CA GLU A 174 17.38 7.44 -21.25
C GLU A 174 17.24 8.95 -21.54
N ASP A 175 16.03 9.39 -21.87
CA ASP A 175 15.68 10.74 -22.35
C ASP A 175 15.22 11.71 -21.24
N ARG A 176 15.29 11.29 -19.97
CA ARG A 176 14.87 12.09 -18.81
C ARG A 176 15.90 12.05 -17.68
N PRO A 177 15.84 12.92 -16.66
CA PRO A 177 16.79 12.88 -15.54
C PRO A 177 16.89 11.52 -14.87
N GLU A 178 18.09 11.22 -14.36
CA GLU A 178 18.38 9.89 -13.83
C GLU A 178 17.65 9.62 -12.51
N ASN A 179 17.17 8.39 -12.33
CA ASN A 179 16.68 7.98 -11.03
C ASN A 179 17.89 7.79 -10.08
N PRO A 180 17.90 8.38 -8.87
CA PRO A 180 19.03 8.29 -7.95
C PRO A 180 19.45 6.87 -7.54
N PHE A 181 18.55 5.89 -7.70
CA PHE A 181 18.77 4.50 -7.28
C PHE A 181 19.09 3.55 -8.43
N VAL A 182 18.63 3.83 -9.64
CA VAL A 182 18.79 2.91 -10.80
C VAL A 182 19.40 3.56 -12.04
N GLY A 183 19.70 4.86 -11.99
CA GLY A 183 20.19 5.63 -13.12
C GLY A 183 19.13 5.79 -14.21
N LYS A 184 19.56 5.70 -15.47
CA LYS A 184 18.73 5.77 -16.69
C LYS A 184 17.96 4.47 -16.99
N LYS A 185 17.43 3.79 -15.97
CA LYS A 185 16.68 2.53 -16.14
C LYS A 185 15.25 2.68 -15.65
N LEU A 186 14.34 1.91 -16.24
CA LEU A 186 12.96 1.85 -15.77
C LEU A 186 12.89 1.35 -14.31
N MET A 187 12.32 2.17 -13.42
CA MET A 187 12.00 1.79 -12.05
C MET A 187 10.49 1.85 -11.84
N LEU A 188 9.88 0.68 -11.68
CA LEU A 188 8.48 0.55 -11.24
C LEU A 188 8.47 0.08 -9.80
N THR A 189 7.57 0.64 -8.99
CA THR A 189 7.45 0.37 -7.53
C THR A 189 8.64 0.93 -6.73
N GLY A 190 8.83 0.52 -5.47
CA GLY A 190 10.01 0.90 -4.67
C GLY A 190 10.31 2.41 -4.67
N HIS A 191 11.46 2.78 -5.23
CA HIS A 191 11.98 4.15 -5.43
C HIS A 191 11.63 4.77 -6.80
N GLN A 192 10.49 4.38 -7.38
CA GLN A 192 9.93 5.04 -8.56
C GLN A 192 9.70 6.53 -8.29
N LEU A 193 10.09 7.37 -9.26
CA LEU A 193 9.84 8.80 -9.25
C LEU A 193 8.44 9.12 -9.79
N TYR A 194 7.93 10.29 -9.42
CA TYR A 194 6.63 10.82 -9.85
C TYR A 194 6.78 12.17 -10.59
N GLU A 195 8.01 12.59 -10.86
CA GLU A 195 8.34 13.77 -11.65
C GLU A 195 9.05 13.34 -12.94
N GLN A 196 8.86 14.12 -14.01
CA GLN A 196 9.56 13.97 -15.30
C GLN A 196 9.51 12.53 -15.86
N THR A 197 8.43 11.81 -15.59
CA THR A 197 8.21 10.42 -16.00
C THR A 197 7.17 10.33 -17.11
N SER A 198 7.09 9.20 -17.81
CA SER A 198 6.06 9.01 -18.85
C SER A 198 4.65 9.01 -18.25
N GLY A 199 3.65 9.43 -19.02
CA GLY A 199 2.26 9.49 -18.55
C GLY A 199 1.76 8.15 -18.00
N ILE A 200 2.13 7.04 -18.64
CA ILE A 200 1.78 5.69 -18.19
C ILE A 200 2.46 5.30 -16.86
N GLU A 201 3.69 5.77 -16.62
CA GLU A 201 4.39 5.57 -15.35
C GLU A 201 3.78 6.40 -14.22
N ALA A 202 3.35 7.64 -14.51
CA ALA A 202 2.63 8.47 -13.55
C ALA A 202 1.30 7.84 -13.12
N LEU A 203 0.51 7.33 -14.08
CA LEU A 203 -0.71 6.57 -13.80
C LEU A 203 -0.42 5.35 -12.92
N PHE A 204 0.68 4.63 -13.21
CA PHE A 204 1.08 3.49 -12.40
C PHE A 204 1.55 3.88 -11.00
N PHE A 205 2.26 5.01 -10.85
CA PHE A 205 2.69 5.50 -9.55
C PHE A 205 1.47 5.69 -8.63
N GLU A 206 0.43 6.35 -9.11
CA GLU A 206 -0.77 6.56 -8.29
C GLU A 206 -1.53 5.24 -8.03
N LEU A 207 -1.63 4.36 -9.04
CA LEU A 207 -2.24 3.03 -8.87
C LEU A 207 -1.53 2.25 -7.76
N TYR A 208 -0.19 2.25 -7.78
CA TYR A 208 0.64 1.46 -6.90
C TYR A 208 0.82 2.06 -5.50
N LYS A 209 1.13 3.37 -5.41
CA LYS A 209 1.43 4.03 -4.14
C LYS A 209 0.18 4.42 -3.37
N PHE A 210 -0.92 4.73 -4.04
CA PHE A 210 -2.14 5.22 -3.39
C PHE A 210 -3.24 4.15 -3.42
N ASP A 211 -3.80 3.87 -4.59
CA ASP A 211 -5.03 3.07 -4.70
C ASP A 211 -4.84 1.63 -4.21
N LEU A 212 -3.74 0.99 -4.60
CA LEU A 212 -3.38 -0.36 -4.14
C LEU A 212 -3.30 -0.38 -2.62
N VAL A 213 -2.62 0.59 -2.02
CA VAL A 213 -2.42 0.66 -0.57
C VAL A 213 -3.74 0.89 0.16
N HIS A 214 -4.60 1.77 -0.34
CA HIS A 214 -5.95 1.99 0.17
C HIS A 214 -6.78 0.71 0.13
N ALA A 215 -6.73 -0.05 -0.98
CA ALA A 215 -7.52 -1.26 -1.14
C ALA A 215 -7.23 -2.30 -0.05
N TRP A 216 -5.96 -2.64 0.16
CA TRP A 216 -5.62 -3.71 1.11
C TRP A 216 -5.50 -3.21 2.56
N LYS A 217 -4.97 -2.01 2.82
CA LYS A 217 -4.91 -1.48 4.20
C LYS A 217 -6.29 -1.11 4.72
N GLY A 218 -7.15 -0.55 3.87
CA GLY A 218 -8.56 -0.32 4.20
C GLY A 218 -9.26 -1.61 4.61
N ALA A 219 -8.96 -2.72 3.92
CA ALA A 219 -9.54 -4.02 4.23
C ALA A 219 -9.10 -4.55 5.61
N TYR A 220 -7.81 -4.44 5.95
CA TYR A 220 -7.30 -4.84 7.27
C TYR A 220 -7.79 -3.96 8.42
N HIS A 221 -8.23 -2.73 8.14
CA HIS A 221 -8.85 -1.85 9.14
C HIS A 221 -10.40 -1.90 9.06
N PHE A 222 -10.96 -2.79 8.25
CA PHE A 222 -12.39 -2.98 8.09
C PHE A 222 -13.14 -1.69 7.70
N SER A 223 -12.54 -0.91 6.81
CA SER A 223 -13.15 0.28 6.22
C SER A 223 -13.64 -0.02 4.80
N PRO A 224 -14.95 -0.29 4.59
CA PRO A 224 -15.47 -0.71 3.29
C PRO A 224 -15.29 0.37 2.21
N ASP A 225 -15.50 1.63 2.59
CA ASP A 225 -15.44 2.77 1.68
C ASP A 225 -14.02 2.99 1.16
N TRP A 226 -13.03 2.98 2.05
CA TRP A 226 -11.63 3.10 1.67
C TRP A 226 -11.12 1.89 0.89
N THR A 227 -11.55 0.69 1.28
CA THR A 227 -11.24 -0.55 0.55
C THR A 227 -11.74 -0.47 -0.89
N HIS A 228 -12.97 0.01 -1.08
CA HIS A 228 -13.64 -0.04 -2.36
C HIS A 228 -13.47 1.24 -3.19
N TRP A 229 -13.99 2.37 -2.72
CA TRP A 229 -14.11 3.60 -3.48
C TRP A 229 -12.83 4.42 -3.54
N TYR A 230 -11.96 4.31 -2.54
CA TYR A 230 -10.63 4.95 -2.55
C TYR A 230 -9.51 4.00 -2.96
N GLY A 231 -9.76 2.70 -2.99
CA GLY A 231 -8.77 1.69 -3.31
C GLY A 231 -9.10 0.90 -4.58
N ASN A 232 -9.93 -0.13 -4.45
CA ASN A 232 -10.18 -1.08 -5.54
C ASN A 232 -10.74 -0.44 -6.82
N ALA A 233 -11.68 0.51 -6.72
CA ALA A 233 -12.29 1.16 -7.87
C ALA A 233 -11.28 2.04 -8.65
N PRO A 234 -10.60 3.03 -8.04
CA PRO A 234 -9.63 3.85 -8.77
C PRO A 234 -8.45 3.03 -9.31
N MET A 235 -7.98 2.02 -8.57
CA MET A 235 -6.93 1.10 -9.03
C MET A 235 -7.31 0.43 -10.37
N LYS A 236 -8.54 -0.08 -10.49
CA LYS A 236 -9.03 -0.74 -11.72
C LYS A 236 -9.30 0.25 -12.85
N LEU A 237 -9.76 1.46 -12.53
CA LEU A 237 -9.89 2.53 -13.50
C LEU A 237 -8.52 2.94 -14.07
N LYS A 238 -7.49 3.07 -13.23
CA LYS A 238 -6.13 3.36 -13.67
C LYS A 238 -5.52 2.22 -14.49
N LEU A 239 -5.77 0.96 -14.16
CA LEU A 239 -5.36 -0.14 -15.05
C LEU A 239 -5.99 -0.01 -16.44
N SER A 240 -7.26 0.37 -16.53
CA SER A 240 -7.93 0.60 -17.82
C SER A 240 -7.29 1.75 -18.60
N ARG A 241 -6.93 2.84 -17.91
CA ARG A 241 -6.19 3.96 -18.50
C ARG A 241 -4.79 3.57 -18.98
N ILE A 242 -4.05 2.80 -18.17
CA ILE A 242 -2.71 2.28 -18.52
C ILE A 242 -2.79 1.43 -19.79
N LYS A 243 -3.77 0.54 -19.91
CA LYS A 243 -3.99 -0.26 -21.12
C LYS A 243 -4.34 0.60 -22.33
N ASN A 244 -5.16 1.63 -22.14
CA ASN A 244 -5.52 2.54 -23.21
C ASN A 244 -4.31 3.35 -23.69
N GLU A 245 -3.54 3.93 -22.77
CA GLU A 245 -2.31 4.67 -23.05
C GLU A 245 -1.31 3.80 -23.81
N ALA A 246 -1.11 2.55 -23.37
CA ALA A 246 -0.26 1.59 -24.07
C ALA A 246 -0.74 1.31 -25.50
N ASN A 247 -2.05 1.23 -25.72
CA ASN A 247 -2.59 1.09 -27.07
C ASN A 247 -2.37 2.35 -27.90
N GLN A 248 -2.52 3.54 -27.33
CA GLN A 248 -2.29 4.81 -28.02
C GLN A 248 -0.82 4.94 -28.45
N LEU A 249 0.13 4.70 -27.55
CA LEU A 249 1.57 4.74 -27.85
C LEU A 249 1.94 3.79 -29.00
N ARG A 250 1.41 2.56 -28.98
CA ARG A 250 1.63 1.58 -30.06
C ARG A 250 1.01 2.01 -31.39
N ARG A 251 -0.16 2.67 -31.36
CA ARG A 251 -0.82 3.18 -32.57
C ARG A 251 -0.08 4.37 -33.15
N LEU A 252 0.43 5.26 -32.30
CA LEU A 252 1.26 6.40 -32.71
C LEU A 252 2.56 5.92 -33.34
N ASP A 253 3.30 5.03 -32.68
CA ASP A 253 4.53 4.43 -33.24
C ASP A 253 4.32 3.79 -34.62
N LYS A 254 3.20 3.08 -34.80
CA LYS A 254 2.86 2.51 -36.11
C LYS A 254 2.65 3.60 -37.17
N LEU A 255 1.92 4.67 -36.83
CA LEU A 255 1.65 5.77 -37.76
C LEU A 255 2.91 6.57 -38.08
N GLU A 256 3.73 6.86 -37.08
CA GLU A 256 5.00 7.56 -37.22
C GLU A 256 5.94 6.80 -38.16
N LYS A 257 6.02 5.46 -38.03
CA LYS A 257 6.78 4.60 -38.95
C LYS A 257 6.20 4.57 -40.37
N GLU A 258 4.88 4.52 -40.52
CA GLU A 258 4.23 4.52 -41.84
C GLU A 258 4.38 5.87 -42.58
N LEU A 259 4.47 6.97 -41.82
CA LEU A 259 4.56 8.33 -42.35
C LEU A 259 6.00 8.89 -42.37
N ASP A 260 7.00 8.11 -41.94
CA ASP A 260 8.40 8.53 -41.80
C ASP A 260 8.57 9.79 -40.93
N ILE A 261 7.84 9.84 -39.82
CA ILE A 261 7.90 10.93 -38.84
C ILE A 261 8.83 10.52 -37.69
N GLU A 262 9.79 11.39 -37.36
CA GLU A 262 10.59 11.26 -36.15
C GLU A 262 9.76 11.67 -34.93
N ALA A 263 9.61 10.76 -33.96
CA ALA A 263 8.78 11.00 -32.78
C ALA A 263 9.34 12.14 -31.91
N GLU A 264 8.50 13.12 -31.60
CA GLU A 264 8.85 14.21 -30.69
C GLU A 264 8.86 13.69 -29.24
N LYS A 265 9.97 13.90 -28.55
CA LYS A 265 10.14 13.50 -27.15
C LYS A 265 9.59 14.60 -26.25
N VAL A 266 8.91 14.20 -25.18
CA VAL A 266 8.48 15.16 -24.15
C VAL A 266 9.72 15.77 -23.50
N ASP A 267 9.91 17.07 -23.71
CA ASP A 267 10.89 17.89 -23.00
C ASP A 267 10.24 18.43 -21.71
N PHE A 268 10.83 18.11 -20.57
CA PHE A 268 10.39 18.59 -19.27
C PHE A 268 11.09 19.89 -18.84
N GLY A 269 11.96 20.45 -19.68
CA GLY A 269 12.79 21.61 -19.37
C GLY A 269 13.94 21.29 -18.40
N GLU A 270 14.98 22.14 -18.42
CA GLU A 270 16.04 22.17 -17.40
C GLU A 270 15.60 22.84 -16.10
#